data_AF-A0AAV2D5G8-F1
#
_entry.id   AF-A0AAV2D5G8-F1
#
_cell.length_a   1.000
_cell.length_b   1.000
_cell.length_c   1.000
_cell.angle_alpha   90.00
_cell.angle_beta   90.00
_cell.angle_gamma   90.00
#
_symmetry.space_group_name_H-M   'P 1'
#
loop_
_entity.id
_entity.type
_entity.pdbx_description
1 polymer ?
#
loop_
_entity_poly.entity_id
_entity_poly.type
_entity_poly.pdbx_seq_one_letter_code
_entity_poly.pdbx_strand_id
1 'polypeptide(L)'
;MSGLKVAGKDEFHALFYQKCWDVVGLDFSSFIRSCFSNPSNIRSINETLLALIPKVESPSSMNHFRPITLCNVGYEVVAKCIANNLKMLMPQVVHPNQSSFVPNRHITDNIIILQETVHYMSRKAGKKGIMLLKIDLTKAYDRISWQFFEETLKAAHLPHDCIRLIMACVTTTSFQVL
;
A
#
# COMPACT_ATOMS: atom_id res chain seq x y z
N MET A 1 0.97 6.61 15.36
CA MET A 1 0.31 5.30 15.13
C MET A 1 -0.58 5.02 16.33
N SER A 2 -1.74 4.38 16.16
CA SER A 2 -2.57 3.96 17.30
C SER A 2 -1.80 2.91 18.12
N GLY A 3 -1.71 3.09 19.44
CA GLY A 3 -0.83 2.30 20.31
C GLY A 3 -1.17 0.81 20.41
N LEU A 4 -2.46 0.44 20.26
CA LEU A 4 -2.97 -0.92 20.49
C LEU A 4 -3.15 -1.74 19.20
N LYS A 5 -2.44 -1.42 18.12
CA LYS A 5 -2.40 -2.31 16.96
C LYS A 5 -1.68 -3.60 17.33
N VAL A 6 -2.17 -4.72 16.79
CA VAL A 6 -1.53 -6.04 16.91
C VAL A 6 -0.08 -5.93 16.44
N ALA A 7 0.83 -6.53 17.20
CA ALA A 7 2.25 -6.53 16.88
C ALA A 7 2.55 -7.40 15.65
N GLY A 8 3.71 -7.18 15.06
CA GLY A 8 4.26 -8.11 14.09
C GLY A 8 4.85 -9.35 14.76
N LYS A 9 5.76 -10.02 14.05
CA LYS A 9 6.44 -11.22 14.54
C LYS A 9 7.37 -10.93 15.73
N ASP A 10 7.83 -9.69 15.86
CA ASP A 10 8.69 -9.25 16.97
C ASP A 10 7.94 -9.04 18.29
N GLU A 11 6.60 -9.19 18.31
CA GLU A 11 5.73 -9.03 19.48
C GLU A 11 5.73 -7.62 20.10
N PHE A 12 6.39 -6.63 19.47
CA PHE A 12 6.44 -5.26 19.97
C PHE A 12 5.32 -4.40 19.40
N HIS A 13 4.39 -3.97 20.26
CA HIS A 13 3.36 -3.01 19.90
C HIS A 13 3.91 -1.59 19.75
N ALA A 14 3.20 -0.75 18.98
CA ALA A 14 3.51 0.69 18.92
C ALA A 14 3.50 1.36 20.31
N LEU A 15 2.67 0.86 21.24
CA LEU A 15 2.64 1.36 22.62
C LEU A 15 3.95 1.14 23.38
N PHE A 16 4.67 0.05 23.12
CA PHE A 16 5.98 -0.20 23.72
C PHE A 16 6.96 0.93 23.37
N TYR A 17 7.08 1.24 22.08
CA TYR A 17 7.94 2.33 21.60
C TYR A 17 7.50 3.70 22.16
N GLN A 18 6.20 3.94 22.30
CA GLN A 18 5.68 5.19 22.86
C GLN A 18 5.98 5.33 24.36
N LYS A 19 5.83 4.26 25.13
CA LYS A 19 6.05 4.28 26.59
C LYS A 19 7.52 4.22 26.98
N CYS A 20 8.34 3.54 26.18
CA CYS A 20 9.76 3.33 26.46
C CYS A 20 10.65 4.23 25.58
N TRP A 21 10.11 5.31 25.01
CA TRP A 21 10.82 6.16 24.05
C TRP A 21 12.12 6.74 24.61
N ASP A 22 12.14 7.11 25.88
CA ASP A 22 13.33 7.65 26.54
C ASP A 22 14.50 6.65 26.59
N VAL A 23 14.20 5.35 26.49
CA VAL A 23 15.19 4.27 26.49
C VAL A 23 15.53 3.84 25.07
N VAL A 24 14.53 3.55 24.22
CA VAL A 24 14.76 2.92 22.91
C VAL A 24 14.76 3.91 21.73
N GLY A 25 14.33 5.16 21.95
CA GLY A 25 14.03 6.11 20.88
C GLY A 25 15.26 6.50 20.03
N LEU A 26 16.43 6.60 20.67
CA LEU A 26 17.69 6.90 19.98
C LEU A 26 18.09 5.76 19.04
N ASP A 27 18.15 4.53 19.56
CA ASP A 27 18.52 3.35 18.78
C ASP A 27 17.50 3.06 17.68
N PHE A 28 16.21 3.17 17.99
CA PHE A 28 15.14 2.99 17.02
C PHE A 28 15.26 4.01 15.88
N SER A 29 15.43 5.29 16.19
CA SER A 29 15.58 6.34 15.17
C SER A 29 16.85 6.15 14.33
N SER A 30 17.95 5.75 14.97
CA SER A 30 19.21 5.43 14.28
C SER A 30 19.04 4.26 13.31
N PHE A 31 18.37 3.20 13.77
CA PHE A 31 18.05 2.04 12.94
C PHE A 31 17.17 2.44 11.74
N ILE A 32 16.10 3.20 11.96
CA ILE A 32 15.22 3.65 10.86
C ILE A 32 16.02 4.46 9.84
N ARG A 33 16.88 5.41 10.26
CA ARG A 33 17.76 6.16 9.35
C ARG A 33 18.74 5.26 8.60
N SER A 34 19.25 4.22 9.25
CA SER A 34 20.13 3.24 8.61
C SER A 34 19.44 2.54 7.44
N CYS A 35 18.12 2.29 7.51
CA CYS A 35 17.37 1.68 6.41
C CYS A 35 17.34 2.58 5.16
N PHE A 36 17.24 3.90 5.33
CA PHE A 36 17.27 4.86 4.20
C PHE A 36 18.66 4.95 3.56
N SER A 37 19.72 4.79 4.37
CA SER A 37 21.10 4.84 3.87
C SER A 37 21.54 3.51 3.27
N ASN A 38 21.07 2.40 3.85
CA ASN A 38 21.35 1.04 3.41
C ASN A 38 20.04 0.20 3.38
N PRO A 39 19.37 0.13 2.22
CA PRO A 39 18.11 -0.60 2.07
C PRO A 39 18.16 -2.08 2.45
N SER A 40 19.34 -2.73 2.50
CA SER A 40 19.44 -4.13 2.94
C SER A 40 18.97 -4.34 4.38
N ASN A 41 19.06 -3.30 5.22
CA ASN A 41 18.62 -3.34 6.62
C ASN A 41 17.11 -3.52 6.75
N ILE A 42 16.32 -3.27 5.70
CA ILE A 42 14.87 -3.54 5.72
C ILE A 42 14.60 -5.03 5.97
N ARG A 43 15.46 -5.93 5.48
CA ARG A 43 15.27 -7.38 5.63
C ARG A 43 15.09 -7.81 7.08
N SER A 44 15.78 -7.17 8.04
CA SER A 44 15.69 -7.56 9.46
C SER A 44 14.37 -7.20 10.13
N ILE A 45 13.59 -6.29 9.53
CA ILE A 45 12.28 -5.85 10.05
C ILE A 45 11.12 -6.21 9.11
N ASN A 46 11.40 -6.75 7.92
CA ASN A 46 10.41 -7.11 6.90
C ASN A 46 9.91 -8.55 7.08
N GLU A 47 9.70 -8.96 8.33
CA GLU A 47 9.00 -10.19 8.68
C GLU A 47 7.53 -9.86 8.91
N THR A 48 6.65 -10.57 8.21
CA THR A 48 5.21 -10.31 8.20
C THR A 48 4.44 -11.55 8.60
N LEU A 49 3.55 -11.42 9.58
CA LEU A 49 2.58 -12.46 9.91
C LEU A 49 1.35 -12.30 9.02
N LEU A 50 0.83 -13.42 8.52
CA LEU A 50 -0.38 -13.47 7.72
C LEU A 50 -1.52 -14.05 8.56
N ALA A 51 -2.44 -13.19 8.99
CA ALA A 51 -3.67 -13.60 9.65
C ALA A 51 -4.78 -13.82 8.62
N LEU A 52 -5.46 -14.97 8.66
CA LEU A 52 -6.56 -15.29 7.74
C LEU A 52 -7.91 -14.99 8.39
N ILE A 53 -8.56 -13.89 7.98
CA ILE A 53 -9.88 -13.53 8.51
C ILE A 53 -10.99 -14.17 7.64
N PRO A 54 -11.90 -14.96 8.21
CA PRO A 54 -13.00 -15.54 7.45
C PRO A 54 -13.96 -14.46 6.94
N LYS A 55 -14.39 -14.57 5.68
CA LYS A 55 -15.42 -13.71 5.06
C LYS A 55 -16.84 -14.28 5.20
N VAL A 56 -16.94 -15.57 5.53
CA VAL A 56 -18.17 -16.35 5.62
C VAL A 56 -18.10 -17.23 6.87
N GLU A 57 -19.24 -17.67 7.40
CA GLU A 57 -19.33 -18.43 8.65
C GLU A 57 -18.55 -19.75 8.63
N SER A 58 -18.64 -20.50 7.52
CA SER A 58 -18.02 -21.82 7.36
C SER A 58 -17.06 -21.83 6.16
N PRO A 59 -15.82 -21.32 6.32
CA PRO A 59 -14.89 -21.18 5.21
C PRO A 59 -14.29 -22.54 4.80
N SER A 60 -14.66 -23.04 3.61
CA SER A 60 -14.13 -24.28 3.01
C SER A 60 -13.07 -24.07 1.91
N SER A 61 -12.71 -22.83 1.56
CA SER A 61 -11.76 -22.50 0.49
C SER A 61 -10.91 -21.29 0.85
N MET A 62 -9.68 -21.20 0.34
CA MET A 62 -8.79 -20.04 0.57
C MET A 62 -9.39 -18.71 0.11
N ASN A 63 -10.27 -18.71 -0.89
CA ASN A 63 -10.94 -17.49 -1.34
C ASN A 63 -11.96 -16.95 -0.33
N HIS A 64 -12.41 -17.79 0.61
CA HIS A 64 -13.28 -17.41 1.73
C HIS A 64 -12.52 -16.68 2.84
N PHE A 65 -11.19 -16.60 2.79
CA PHE A 65 -10.40 -15.83 3.73
C PHE A 65 -9.98 -14.50 3.12
N ARG A 66 -9.83 -13.50 3.99
CA ARG A 66 -9.15 -12.24 3.71
C ARG A 66 -7.83 -12.27 4.47
N PRO A 67 -6.69 -12.37 3.76
CA PRO A 67 -5.40 -12.25 4.42
C PRO A 67 -5.23 -10.81 4.93
N ILE A 68 -4.76 -10.68 6.16
CA ILE A 68 -4.28 -9.44 6.76
C ILE A 68 -2.81 -9.63 7.11
N THR A 69 -1.99 -8.69 6.67
CA THR A 69 -0.58 -8.64 7.00
C THR A 69 -0.37 -7.85 8.29
N LEU A 70 0.37 -8.45 9.23
CA LEU A 70 0.82 -7.82 10.46
C LEU A 70 2.34 -7.64 10.36
N CYS A 71 2.76 -6.39 10.24
CA CYS A 71 4.16 -6.03 10.07
C CYS A 71 4.77 -5.56 11.39
N ASN A 72 6.09 -5.72 11.54
CA ASN A 72 6.81 -5.13 12.65
C ASN A 72 6.68 -3.59 12.62
N VAL A 73 6.61 -2.95 13.79
CA VAL A 73 6.42 -1.49 13.91
C VAL A 73 7.54 -0.73 13.18
N GLY A 74 8.78 -1.22 13.26
CA GLY A 74 9.90 -0.63 12.53
C GLY A 74 9.66 -0.57 11.02
N TYR A 75 9.16 -1.65 10.43
CA TYR A 75 8.81 -1.68 9.00
C TYR A 75 7.65 -0.74 8.68
N GLU A 76 6.59 -0.74 9.51
CA GLU A 76 5.46 0.17 9.31
C GLU A 76 5.90 1.66 9.33
N VAL A 77 6.88 2.01 10.18
CA VAL A 77 7.45 3.36 10.22
C VAL A 77 8.20 3.69 8.93
N VAL A 78 9.09 2.81 8.45
CA VAL A 78 9.80 2.99 7.18
C VAL A 78 8.81 3.16 6.03
N ALA A 79 7.87 2.22 5.89
CA ALA A 79 6.87 2.24 4.83
C ALA A 79 6.01 3.52 4.88
N LYS A 80 5.67 3.99 6.08
CA LYS A 80 4.88 5.22 6.25
C LYS A 80 5.67 6.49 5.90
N CYS A 81 6.96 6.54 6.23
CA CYS A 81 7.83 7.63 5.78
C CYS A 81 7.89 7.70 4.25
N ILE A 82 8.07 6.55 3.58
CA ILE A 82 8.06 6.46 2.12
C ILE A 82 6.70 6.92 1.56
N ALA A 83 5.60 6.37 2.07
CA ALA A 83 4.26 6.69 1.58
C ALA A 83 3.92 8.17 1.76
N ASN A 84 4.30 8.79 2.88
CA ASN A 84 4.09 10.22 3.11
C ASN A 84 4.88 11.09 2.13
N ASN A 85 6.09 10.69 1.75
CA ASN A 85 6.88 11.39 0.73
C ASN A 85 6.23 11.26 -0.65
N LEU A 86 5.84 10.03 -1.04
CA LEU A 86 5.19 9.77 -2.33
C LEU A 86 3.83 10.48 -2.45
N LYS A 87 3.08 10.59 -1.34
CA LYS A 87 1.78 11.26 -1.28
C LYS A 87 1.81 12.70 -1.82
N MET A 88 2.93 13.41 -1.62
CA MET A 88 3.09 14.79 -2.13
C MET A 88 3.29 14.84 -3.64
N LEU A 89 3.81 13.77 -4.25
CA LEU A 89 4.08 13.66 -5.68
C LEU A 89 2.88 13.13 -6.47
N MET A 90 1.97 12.38 -5.82
CA MET A 90 0.83 11.72 -6.49
C MET A 90 0.03 12.63 -7.43
N PRO A 91 -0.35 13.88 -7.08
CA PRO A 91 -1.12 14.73 -7.99
C PRO A 91 -0.44 15.05 -9.32
N GLN A 92 0.89 14.98 -9.37
CA GLN A 92 1.70 15.28 -10.56
C GLN A 92 1.94 14.04 -11.42
N VAL A 93 1.93 12.85 -10.81
CA VAL A 93 2.27 11.58 -11.47
C VAL A 93 1.04 10.87 -12.02
N VAL A 94 -0.13 11.02 -11.38
CA VAL A 94 -1.36 10.33 -11.81
C VAL A 94 -2.36 11.25 -12.50
N HIS A 95 -3.10 10.69 -13.46
CA HIS A 95 -4.13 11.41 -14.22
C HIS A 95 -5.18 12.04 -13.28
N PRO A 96 -5.76 13.22 -13.60
CA PRO A 96 -6.77 13.89 -12.77
C PRO A 96 -7.97 13.00 -12.38
N ASN A 97 -8.39 12.11 -13.29
CA ASN A 97 -9.51 11.20 -13.07
C ASN A 97 -9.21 10.03 -12.12
N GLN A 98 -7.97 9.90 -11.63
CA GLN A 98 -7.65 8.93 -10.58
C GLN A 98 -7.94 9.55 -9.21
N SER A 99 -9.08 9.19 -8.61
CA SER A 99 -9.51 9.74 -7.32
C SER A 99 -9.00 8.97 -6.10
N SER A 100 -8.81 7.66 -6.20
CA SER A 100 -8.37 6.83 -5.08
C SER A 100 -6.92 7.13 -4.68
N PHE A 101 -6.66 7.20 -3.38
CA PHE A 101 -5.34 7.34 -2.77
C PHE A 101 -4.57 8.64 -3.11
N VAL A 102 -5.23 9.63 -3.70
CA VAL A 102 -4.66 10.97 -3.94
C VAL A 102 -5.27 11.96 -2.95
N PRO A 103 -4.46 12.81 -2.29
CA PRO A 103 -4.99 13.84 -1.40
C PRO A 103 -5.98 14.76 -2.12
N ASN A 104 -7.05 15.15 -1.43
CA ASN A 104 -8.07 16.09 -1.92
C ASN A 104 -8.85 15.60 -3.16
N ARG A 105 -8.84 14.31 -3.47
CA ARG A 105 -9.72 13.69 -4.47
C ARG A 105 -10.69 12.75 -3.77
N HIS A 106 -11.97 12.82 -4.11
CA HIS A 106 -13.01 12.09 -3.40
C HIS A 106 -13.65 11.02 -4.29
N ILE A 107 -14.07 9.91 -3.69
CA ILE A 107 -14.74 8.82 -4.44
C ILE A 107 -16.07 9.29 -5.06
N THR A 108 -16.70 10.31 -4.49
CA THR A 108 -17.90 10.96 -5.01
C THR A 108 -17.71 11.51 -6.42
N ASP A 109 -16.51 11.98 -6.75
CA ASP A 109 -16.20 12.54 -8.07
C ASP A 109 -16.35 11.47 -9.16
N ASN A 110 -15.91 10.23 -8.88
CA ASN A 110 -16.10 9.09 -9.79
C ASN A 110 -17.58 8.73 -9.98
N ILE A 111 -18.40 8.85 -8.93
CA ILE A 111 -19.83 8.56 -9.00
C ILE A 111 -20.51 9.56 -9.94
N ILE A 112 -20.18 10.85 -9.80
CA ILE A 112 -20.71 11.91 -10.67
C ILE A 112 -20.29 11.67 -12.13
N ILE A 113 -19.01 11.41 -12.39
CA ILE A 113 -18.50 11.12 -13.74
C ILE A 113 -19.24 9.92 -14.36
N LEU A 114 -19.46 8.86 -13.58
CA LEU A 114 -20.20 7.67 -14.04
C LEU A 114 -21.66 8.00 -14.36
N GLN A 115 -22.34 8.76 -13.49
CA GLN A 115 -23.74 9.17 -13.70
C GLN A 115 -23.89 10.02 -14.97
N GLU A 116 -23.01 11.01 -15.16
CA GLU A 116 -22.97 11.84 -16.37
C GLU A 116 -22.68 11.01 -17.63
N THR A 117 -21.76 10.06 -17.54
CA THR A 117 -21.44 9.14 -18.66
C THR A 117 -22.66 8.32 -19.05
N VAL A 118 -23.37 7.72 -18.08
CA VAL A 118 -24.59 6.94 -18.33
C VAL A 118 -25.73 7.82 -18.87
N HIS A 119 -25.87 9.05 -18.36
CA HIS A 119 -26.86 10.01 -18.83
C HIS A 119 -26.62 10.39 -20.29
N TYR A 120 -25.38 10.75 -20.63
CA TYR A 120 -24.97 11.09 -21.99
C TYR A 120 -25.23 9.92 -22.96
N MET A 121 -24.89 8.70 -22.54
CA MET A 121 -25.16 7.50 -23.33
C MET A 121 -26.66 7.30 -23.59
N SER A 122 -27.50 7.54 -22.58
CA SER A 122 -28.96 7.38 -22.69
C SER A 122 -29.61 8.42 -23.61
N ARG A 123 -29.02 9.62 -23.71
CA ARG A 123 -29.55 10.74 -24.51
C ARG A 123 -29.02 10.78 -25.94
N LYS A 124 -27.93 10.07 -26.24
CA LYS A 124 -27.30 10.16 -27.57
C LYS A 124 -28.15 9.47 -28.63
N ALA A 125 -28.61 10.24 -29.60
CA ALA A 125 -29.23 9.75 -30.82
C ALA A 125 -28.18 9.65 -31.95
N GLY A 126 -28.24 8.59 -32.77
CA GLY A 126 -27.38 8.42 -33.94
C GLY A 126 -27.03 6.96 -34.24
N LYS A 127 -26.38 6.71 -35.38
CA LYS A 127 -26.04 5.36 -35.85
C LYS A 127 -24.85 4.71 -35.11
N LYS A 128 -24.05 5.50 -34.38
CA LYS A 128 -22.90 5.00 -33.60
C LYS A 128 -23.28 4.87 -32.13
N GLY A 129 -23.33 3.63 -31.63
CA GLY A 129 -23.50 3.33 -30.21
C GLY A 129 -22.29 3.72 -29.37
N ILE A 130 -22.51 3.91 -28.07
CA ILE A 130 -21.45 4.05 -27.06
C ILE A 130 -21.47 2.81 -26.18
N MET A 131 -20.30 2.33 -25.77
CA MET A 131 -20.14 1.25 -24.80
C MET A 131 -19.37 1.75 -23.59
N LEU A 132 -19.85 1.43 -22.40
CA LEU A 132 -19.12 1.63 -21.15
C LEU A 132 -18.45 0.32 -20.76
N LEU A 133 -17.14 0.37 -20.51
CA LEU A 133 -16.35 -0.78 -20.09
C LEU A 133 -15.98 -0.65 -18.62
N LYS A 134 -16.40 -1.62 -17.80
CA LYS A 134 -15.97 -1.77 -16.41
C LYS A 134 -14.92 -2.87 -16.32
N ILE A 135 -13.70 -2.51 -15.95
CA ILE A 135 -12.59 -3.44 -15.75
C ILE A 135 -12.29 -3.54 -14.26
N ASP A 136 -12.11 -4.76 -13.76
CA ASP A 136 -11.67 -5.02 -12.38
C ASP A 136 -10.47 -5.97 -12.38
N LEU A 137 -9.52 -5.73 -11.49
CA LEU A 137 -8.27 -6.49 -11.41
C LEU A 137 -8.31 -7.45 -10.22
N THR A 138 -8.35 -8.75 -10.51
CA THR A 138 -8.31 -9.79 -9.47
C THR A 138 -6.98 -9.75 -8.72
N LYS A 139 -7.04 -9.52 -7.40
CA LYS A 139 -5.87 -9.57 -6.50
C LYS A 139 -4.68 -8.72 -7.00
N ALA A 140 -4.95 -7.46 -7.36
CA ALA A 140 -3.96 -6.57 -7.99
C ALA A 140 -2.62 -6.49 -7.22
N TYR A 141 -2.66 -6.41 -5.88
CA TYR A 141 -1.44 -6.35 -5.06
C TYR A 141 -0.66 -7.67 -5.03
N ASP A 142 -1.34 -8.81 -5.11
CA ASP A 142 -0.69 -10.14 -5.05
C ASP A 142 -0.12 -10.55 -6.41
N ARG A 143 -0.56 -9.91 -7.50
CA ARG A 143 -0.24 -10.30 -8.89
C ARG A 143 0.64 -9.30 -9.64
N ILE A 144 1.04 -8.21 -9.01
CA ILE A 144 1.90 -7.23 -9.66
C ILE A 144 3.30 -7.82 -9.88
N SER A 145 3.85 -7.64 -11.08
CA SER A 145 5.24 -8.01 -11.35
C SER A 145 6.18 -6.98 -10.72
N TRP A 146 7.18 -7.44 -9.97
CA TRP A 146 8.19 -6.56 -9.38
C TRP A 146 8.98 -5.78 -10.42
N GLN A 147 9.27 -6.41 -11.56
CA GLN A 147 9.93 -5.73 -12.68
C GLN A 147 9.05 -4.59 -13.22
N PHE A 148 7.75 -4.86 -13.44
CA PHE A 148 6.82 -3.83 -13.90
C PHE A 148 6.70 -2.68 -12.88
N PHE A 149 6.65 -3.02 -11.59
CA PHE A 149 6.59 -2.04 -10.52
C PHE A 149 7.84 -1.14 -10.50
N GLU A 150 9.03 -1.73 -10.59
CA GLU A 150 10.29 -0.98 -10.64
C GLU A 150 10.36 -0.04 -11.85
N GLU A 151 10.00 -0.54 -13.05
CA GLU A 151 9.97 0.28 -14.26
C GLU A 151 8.94 1.41 -14.16
N THR A 152 7.82 1.19 -13.48
CA THR A 152 6.82 2.24 -13.21
C THR A 152 7.40 3.33 -12.31
N LEU A 153 8.18 2.98 -11.29
CA LEU A 153 8.83 3.95 -10.41
C LEU A 153 9.92 4.76 -11.16
N LYS A 154 10.65 4.11 -12.07
CA LYS A 154 11.62 4.79 -12.97
C LYS A 154 10.91 5.75 -13.92
N ALA A 155 9.80 5.34 -14.53
CA ALA A 155 9.00 6.17 -15.43
C ALA A 155 8.37 7.37 -14.70
N ALA A 156 8.08 7.24 -13.40
CA ALA A 156 7.65 8.34 -12.54
C ALA A 156 8.81 9.29 -12.12
N HIS A 157 10.03 9.07 -12.63
CA HIS A 157 11.21 9.86 -12.35
C HIS A 157 11.58 9.96 -10.85
N LEU A 158 11.32 8.90 -10.09
CA LEU A 158 11.75 8.85 -8.69
C LEU A 158 13.27 8.72 -8.58
N PRO A 159 13.91 9.32 -7.56
CA PRO A 159 15.34 9.17 -7.33
C PRO A 159 15.72 7.70 -7.16
N HIS A 160 16.86 7.30 -7.73
CA HIS A 160 17.33 5.91 -7.71
C HIS A 160 17.38 5.32 -6.28
N ASP A 161 17.82 6.10 -5.29
CA ASP A 161 17.86 5.66 -3.90
C ASP A 161 16.48 5.39 -3.31
N CYS A 162 15.48 6.18 -3.69
CA CYS A 162 14.09 5.97 -3.32
C CYS A 162 13.55 4.68 -3.94
N ILE A 163 13.86 4.42 -5.21
CA ILE A 163 13.47 3.19 -5.90
C ILE A 163 14.10 1.98 -5.22
N ARG A 164 15.41 2.00 -4.91
CA ARG A 164 16.08 0.91 -4.18
C ARG A 164 15.43 0.63 -2.83
N LEU A 165 15.07 1.68 -2.10
CA LEU A 165 14.41 1.56 -0.81
C LEU A 165 13.02 0.92 -0.94
N ILE A 166 12.20 1.40 -1.89
CA ILE A 166 10.87 0.86 -2.16
C ILE A 166 10.96 -0.61 -2.60
N MET A 167 11.91 -0.93 -3.49
CA MET A 167 12.12 -2.29 -3.96
C MET A 167 12.54 -3.21 -2.81
N ALA A 168 13.44 -2.78 -1.94
CA ALA A 168 13.79 -3.54 -0.74
C ALA A 168 12.57 -3.83 0.16
N CYS A 169 11.64 -2.88 0.30
CA CYS A 169 10.39 -3.12 1.04
C CYS A 169 9.53 -4.24 0.44
N VAL A 170 9.42 -4.35 -0.88
CA VAL A 170 8.52 -5.33 -1.51
C VAL A 170 9.20 -6.66 -1.84
N THR A 171 10.53 -6.69 -2.04
CA THR A 171 11.25 -7.91 -2.46
C THR A 171 11.86 -8.70 -1.30
N THR A 172 12.06 -8.09 -0.13
CA THR A 172 12.69 -8.81 1.01
C THR A 172 11.69 -9.34 2.04
N THR A 173 10.38 -9.25 1.77
CA THR A 173 9.36 -9.68 2.73
C THR A 173 9.40 -11.19 2.92
N SER A 174 9.37 -11.62 4.18
CA SER A 174 9.15 -13.01 4.56
C SER A 174 7.79 -13.15 5.23
N PHE A 175 7.02 -14.17 4.83
CA PHE A 175 5.67 -14.42 5.34
C PHE A 175 5.62 -15.66 6.21
N GLN A 176 4.88 -15.58 7.31
CA GLN A 176 4.52 -16.72 8.14
C GLN A 176 3.02 -16.67 8.44
N VAL A 177 2.32 -17.79 8.27
CA VAL A 177 0.88 -17.90 8.56
C VAL A 177 0.68 -18.12 10.06
N LEU A 178 -0.28 -17.39 10.65
CA LEU A 178 -0.74 -17.54 12.04
C LEU A 178 -1.70 -18.72 12.19
#